data_AF-A0A1T4KJE9-F1
#
_entry.id   AF-A0A1T4KJE9-F1
#
_cell.length_a   1.000
_cell.length_b   1.000
_cell.length_c   1.000
_cell.angle_alpha   90.00
_cell.angle_beta   90.00
_cell.angle_gamma   90.00
#
_symmetry.space_group_name_H-M   'P 1'
#
loop_
_entity.id
_entity.type
_entity.pdbx_description
1 polymer ?
#
loop_
_entity_poly.entity_id
_entity_poly.type
_entity_poly.pdbx_seq_one_letter_code
_entity_poly.pdbx_strand_id
1 'polypeptide(L)'
;MNIQDLRIGDMVQYKATKFPMTVVGIFTTLGDDPKKGTVNLDFDGNDGDVFEENVEDLEFCDLRYHLKDWAEVGKSEFYCPLHGFPFKLGYHVDGWGGQYFRYTVILSGDLHHKVGEAQTLAEAKALAETHLNEMVDRFLKGISK
;
A
#
# COMPACT_ATOMS: atom_id res chain seq x y z
N MET A 1 16.59 -1.00 9.52
CA MET A 1 15.67 -1.92 10.21
C MET A 1 16.49 -2.92 11.01
N ASN A 2 15.95 -3.59 12.04
CA ASN A 2 16.63 -4.74 12.64
C ASN A 2 15.95 -6.04 12.15
N ILE A 3 16.74 -7.08 11.90
CA ILE A 3 16.25 -8.39 11.43
C ILE A 3 15.36 -9.09 12.45
N GLN A 4 15.53 -8.80 13.73
CA GLN A 4 14.71 -9.36 14.80
C GLN A 4 13.29 -8.77 14.85
N ASP A 5 13.08 -7.61 14.24
CA ASP A 5 11.78 -6.95 14.15
C ASP A 5 10.97 -7.44 12.93
N LEU A 6 11.62 -8.13 11.99
CA LEU A 6 11.03 -8.66 10.75
C LEU A 6 10.32 -9.98 10.97
N ARG A 7 9.21 -10.15 10.25
CA ARG A 7 8.43 -11.38 10.18
C ARG A 7 8.16 -11.73 8.72
N ILE A 8 8.04 -13.02 8.46
CA ILE A 8 7.51 -13.51 7.18
C ILE A 8 6.09 -12.95 7.01
N GLY A 9 5.82 -12.38 5.83
CA GLY A 9 4.60 -11.65 5.50
C GLY A 9 4.68 -10.14 5.71
N ASP A 10 5.74 -9.61 6.34
CA ASP A 10 5.92 -8.17 6.45
C ASP A 10 6.19 -7.55 5.07
N MET A 11 5.62 -6.36 4.86
CA MET A 11 5.89 -5.55 3.68
C MET A 11 7.12 -4.67 3.91
N VAL A 12 8.07 -4.77 3.00
CA VAL A 12 9.29 -3.97 3.01
C VAL A 12 9.48 -3.30 1.65
N GLN A 13 10.35 -2.31 1.62
CA GLN A 13 10.75 -1.65 0.38
C GLN A 13 12.23 -1.29 0.44
N TYR A 14 12.89 -1.26 -0.72
CA TYR A 14 14.20 -0.65 -0.78
C TYR A 14 14.11 0.83 -0.47
N LYS A 15 15.07 1.32 0.30
CA LYS A 15 15.16 2.74 0.63
C LYS A 15 15.29 3.64 -0.60
N ALA A 16 15.95 3.16 -1.66
CA ALA A 16 16.22 3.93 -2.87
C ALA A 16 15.04 3.97 -3.85
N THR A 17 14.42 2.83 -4.16
CA THR A 17 13.37 2.74 -5.18
C THR A 17 11.96 2.84 -4.61
N LYS A 18 11.79 2.65 -3.29
CA LYS A 18 10.50 2.57 -2.60
C LYS A 18 9.55 1.53 -3.21
N PHE A 19 10.12 0.49 -3.82
CA PHE A 19 9.35 -0.58 -4.44
C PHE A 19 8.92 -1.59 -3.37
N PRO A 20 7.61 -1.84 -3.20
CA PRO A 20 7.09 -2.71 -2.15
C PRO A 20 7.26 -4.20 -2.50
N MET A 21 7.69 -5.00 -1.52
CA MET A 21 7.90 -6.44 -1.63
C MET A 21 7.52 -7.13 -0.31
N THR A 22 7.23 -8.43 -0.38
CA THR A 22 6.84 -9.24 0.77
C THR A 22 8.00 -10.08 1.27
N VAL A 23 8.24 -10.10 2.58
CA VAL A 23 9.25 -10.96 3.20
C VAL A 23 8.76 -12.40 3.22
N VAL A 24 9.49 -13.30 2.56
CA VAL A 24 9.17 -14.74 2.49
C VAL A 24 10.22 -15.64 3.14
N GLY A 25 11.38 -15.10 3.50
CA GLY A 25 12.39 -15.79 4.29
C GLY A 25 13.32 -14.82 5.02
N ILE A 26 13.90 -15.26 6.14
CA ILE A 26 14.77 -14.46 7.00
C ILE A 26 15.98 -15.31 7.38
N PHE A 27 17.18 -14.79 7.13
CA PHE A 27 18.44 -15.48 7.40
C PHE A 27 19.37 -14.59 8.22
N THR A 28 19.79 -15.10 9.37
CA THR A 28 20.69 -14.40 10.28
C THR A 28 21.67 -15.38 10.91
N THR A 29 22.85 -14.87 11.27
CA THR A 29 23.84 -15.65 12.02
C THR A 29 23.61 -15.44 13.51
N LEU A 30 23.54 -16.54 14.27
CA LEU A 30 23.33 -16.48 15.72
C LEU A 30 24.45 -15.68 16.41
N GLY A 31 24.09 -14.60 17.11
CA GLY A 31 25.04 -13.74 17.84
C GLY A 31 25.67 -12.61 17.01
N ASP A 32 25.24 -12.42 15.76
CA ASP A 32 25.65 -11.29 14.92
C ASP A 32 24.85 -10.01 15.25
N ASP A 33 25.28 -8.88 14.68
CA ASP A 33 24.60 -7.59 14.79
C ASP A 33 23.15 -7.72 14.27
N PRO A 34 22.12 -7.32 15.05
CA PRO A 34 20.73 -7.40 14.64
C PRO A 34 20.38 -6.52 13.43
N LYS A 35 21.29 -5.64 12.97
CA LYS A 35 21.13 -4.90 11.71
C LYS A 35 21.66 -5.66 10.48
N LYS A 36 22.32 -6.80 10.69
CA LYS A 36 22.90 -7.64 9.65
C LYS A 36 22.07 -8.90 9.42
N GLY A 37 22.03 -9.31 8.17
CA GLY A 37 21.35 -10.52 7.71
C GLY A 37 20.65 -10.27 6.38
N THR A 38 20.23 -11.37 5.77
CA THR A 38 19.56 -11.36 4.48
C THR A 38 18.11 -11.77 4.64
N VAL A 39 17.27 -11.23 3.78
CA VAL A 39 15.87 -11.62 3.65
C VAL A 39 15.61 -12.05 2.22
N ASN A 40 14.74 -13.04 2.10
CA ASN A 40 14.19 -13.45 0.83
C ASN A 40 12.89 -12.68 0.62
N LEU A 41 12.77 -12.02 -0.52
CA LEU A 41 11.66 -11.15 -0.90
C LEU A 41 10.95 -11.73 -2.12
N ASP A 42 9.63 -11.70 -2.08
CA ASP A 42 8.77 -12.02 -3.20
C ASP A 42 8.12 -10.75 -3.73
N PHE A 43 8.06 -10.65 -5.06
CA PHE A 43 7.30 -9.64 -5.76
C PHE A 43 6.07 -10.30 -6.38
N ASP A 44 4.90 -9.84 -5.95
CA ASP A 44 3.63 -10.11 -6.63
C ASP A 44 3.14 -11.57 -6.62
N GLY A 45 3.57 -12.39 -5.65
CA GLY A 45 3.16 -13.79 -5.60
C GLY A 45 3.66 -14.58 -6.81
N ASN A 46 4.78 -14.17 -7.41
CA ASN A 46 5.37 -14.87 -8.53
C ASN A 46 6.04 -16.13 -7.97
N ASP A 47 5.24 -17.19 -7.82
CA ASP A 47 5.62 -18.51 -7.29
C ASP A 47 6.88 -19.05 -7.99
N GLY A 48 8.07 -18.67 -7.50
CA GLY A 48 9.35 -19.19 -7.99
C GLY A 48 10.54 -18.25 -7.92
N ASP A 49 10.35 -16.94 -8.09
CA ASP A 49 11.47 -15.98 -8.16
C ASP A 49 11.58 -15.17 -6.86
N VAL A 50 12.52 -15.59 -6.01
CA VAL A 50 12.78 -14.95 -4.72
C VAL A 50 14.09 -14.17 -4.79
N PHE A 51 14.06 -12.91 -4.36
CA PHE A 51 15.23 -12.05 -4.32
C PHE A 51 15.83 -12.04 -2.92
N GLU A 52 17.12 -12.35 -2.79
CA GLU A 52 17.84 -12.22 -1.53
C GLU A 52 18.39 -10.80 -1.39
N GLU A 53 18.11 -10.14 -0.26
CA GLU A 53 18.52 -8.77 -0.01
C GLU A 53 18.97 -8.52 1.42
N ASN A 54 19.85 -7.53 1.61
CA ASN A 54 20.32 -7.17 2.94
C ASN A 54 19.26 -6.34 3.68
N VAL A 55 19.01 -6.68 4.95
CA VAL A 55 18.06 -5.93 5.80
C VAL A 55 18.45 -4.45 5.96
N GLU A 56 19.73 -4.12 5.82
CA GLU A 56 20.21 -2.74 5.91
C GLU A 56 19.76 -1.85 4.75
N ASP A 57 19.45 -2.43 3.60
CA ASP A 57 18.99 -1.69 2.41
C ASP A 57 17.47 -1.48 2.39
N LEU A 58 16.78 -2.08 3.36
CA LEU A 58 15.33 -2.13 3.45
C LEU A 58 14.77 -1.24 4.57
N GLU A 59 13.54 -0.81 4.37
CA GLU A 59 12.68 -0.19 5.37
C GLU A 59 11.28 -0.78 5.31
N PHE A 60 10.51 -0.64 6.39
CA PHE A 60 9.14 -1.13 6.39
C PHE A 60 8.35 -0.32 5.38
N CYS A 61 7.52 -0.99 4.61
CA CYS A 61 6.65 -0.31 3.68
C CYS A 61 5.48 0.28 4.47
N ASP A 62 5.53 1.58 4.75
CA ASP A 62 4.33 2.34 5.10
C ASP A 62 3.58 2.57 3.79
N LEU A 63 2.69 1.65 3.43
CA LEU A 63 1.82 1.77 2.24
C LEU A 63 0.83 2.93 2.45
N ARG A 64 1.34 4.15 2.35
CA ARG A 64 0.56 5.39 2.31
C ARG A 64 0.32 5.73 0.85
N TYR A 65 -0.90 5.50 0.41
CA TYR A 65 -1.36 5.92 -0.89
C TYR A 65 -1.64 7.43 -0.84
N HIS A 66 -0.92 8.15 -1.69
CA HIS A 66 -1.20 9.55 -2.02
C HIS A 66 -1.87 9.61 -3.38
N LEU A 67 -3.01 10.31 -3.46
CA LEU A 67 -3.67 10.54 -4.73
C LEU A 67 -2.83 11.49 -5.58
N LYS A 68 -2.63 11.14 -6.85
CA LYS A 68 -1.94 11.99 -7.85
C LYS A 68 -2.64 13.34 -7.99
N ASP A 69 -1.94 14.31 -8.59
CA ASP A 69 -2.52 15.63 -8.86
C ASP A 69 -3.78 15.52 -9.73
N TRP A 70 -4.82 16.25 -9.29
CA TRP A 70 -6.25 16.07 -9.58
C TRP A 70 -6.71 16.32 -11.02
N ALA A 71 -5.79 16.50 -11.97
CA ALA A 71 -6.10 17.02 -13.30
C ALA A 71 -7.04 16.12 -14.14
N GLU A 72 -7.26 14.87 -13.73
CA GLU A 72 -8.27 14.02 -14.36
C GLU A 72 -9.21 13.45 -13.29
N VAL A 73 -10.45 13.96 -13.29
CA VAL A 73 -11.59 13.24 -12.70
C VAL A 73 -11.77 11.98 -13.56
N GLY A 74 -11.03 10.94 -13.23
CA GLY A 74 -10.89 9.76 -14.08
C GLY A 74 -10.28 8.61 -13.30
N LYS A 75 -10.94 7.45 -13.39
CA LYS A 75 -10.56 6.17 -12.79
C LYS A 75 -9.04 5.98 -12.82
N SER A 76 -8.39 6.03 -11.64
CA SER A 76 -7.00 5.62 -11.52
C SER A 76 -6.97 4.14 -11.13
N GLU A 77 -6.36 3.30 -11.96
CA GLU A 77 -6.17 1.90 -11.63
C GLU A 77 -4.85 1.77 -10.87
N PHE A 78 -4.86 1.10 -9.71
CA PHE A 78 -3.66 0.89 -8.91
C PHE A 78 -3.49 -0.59 -8.65
N TYR A 79 -2.27 -1.07 -8.79
CA TYR A 79 -1.98 -2.47 -8.54
C TYR A 79 -1.68 -2.67 -7.05
N CYS A 80 -2.37 -3.61 -6.40
CA CYS A 80 -2.01 -4.05 -5.07
C CYS A 80 -0.85 -5.04 -5.18
N PRO A 81 0.35 -4.70 -4.70
CA PRO A 81 1.47 -5.64 -4.76
C PRO A 81 1.28 -6.85 -3.82
N LEU A 82 0.31 -6.82 -2.90
CA LEU A 82 0.24 -7.83 -1.85
C LEU A 82 -0.12 -9.23 -2.33
N HIS A 83 -0.85 -9.40 -3.44
CA HIS A 83 -1.43 -10.70 -3.82
C HIS A 83 -1.66 -10.86 -5.34
N GLY A 84 -1.08 -10.00 -6.19
CA GLY A 84 -1.43 -10.00 -7.62
C GLY A 84 -2.90 -9.74 -7.94
N PHE A 85 -3.68 -9.24 -6.97
CA PHE A 85 -5.05 -8.82 -7.20
C PHE A 85 -5.07 -7.38 -7.72
N PRO A 86 -5.44 -7.15 -9.00
CA PRO A 86 -5.67 -5.80 -9.47
C PRO A 86 -6.96 -5.27 -8.82
N PHE A 87 -6.84 -4.41 -7.80
CA PHE A 87 -7.99 -3.59 -7.40
C PHE A 87 -8.07 -2.36 -8.29
N LYS A 88 -9.26 -2.07 -8.81
CA LYS A 88 -9.49 -0.80 -9.50
C LYS A 88 -10.03 0.19 -8.50
N LEU A 89 -9.17 1.07 -7.98
CA LEU A 89 -9.57 2.12 -7.07
C LEU A 89 -9.97 3.39 -7.82
N GLY A 90 -11.23 3.45 -8.22
CA GLY A 90 -11.81 4.72 -8.69
C GLY A 90 -12.22 5.59 -7.50
N TYR A 91 -11.88 6.87 -7.53
CA TYR A 91 -12.56 7.88 -6.73
C TYR A 91 -13.32 8.83 -7.66
N HIS A 92 -14.52 9.22 -7.25
CA HIS A 92 -15.32 10.21 -7.95
C HIS A 92 -15.71 11.30 -6.98
N VAL A 93 -15.44 12.57 -7.34
CA VAL A 93 -15.87 13.70 -6.53
C VAL A 93 -16.95 14.49 -7.28
N ASP A 94 -18.18 14.43 -6.77
CA ASP A 94 -19.28 15.21 -7.32
C ASP A 94 -19.21 16.66 -6.81
N GLY A 95 -19.10 17.61 -7.74
CA GLY A 95 -19.19 19.04 -7.45
C GLY A 95 -20.55 19.60 -7.87
N TRP A 96 -21.22 20.34 -6.98
CA TRP A 96 -22.38 21.16 -7.34
C TRP A 96 -22.15 22.60 -6.86
N GLY A 97 -22.21 23.58 -7.75
CA GLY A 97 -22.06 25.00 -7.38
C GLY A 97 -20.70 25.39 -6.78
N GLY A 98 -19.63 24.65 -7.06
CA GLY A 98 -18.28 24.95 -6.57
C GLY A 98 -17.91 24.31 -5.22
N GLN A 99 -18.77 23.45 -4.68
CA GLN A 99 -18.54 22.67 -3.45
C GLN A 99 -18.57 21.16 -3.75
N TYR A 100 -17.73 20.37 -3.07
CA TYR A 100 -17.43 18.96 -3.40
C TYR A 100 -18.07 17.97 -2.41
N PHE A 101 -19.29 17.52 -2.67
CA PHE A 101 -20.12 16.89 -1.62
C PHE A 101 -20.02 15.38 -1.51
N ARG A 102 -19.36 14.67 -2.43
CA ARG A 102 -19.42 13.20 -2.40
C ARG A 102 -18.17 12.60 -2.96
N TYR A 103 -17.52 11.72 -2.18
CA TYR A 103 -16.52 10.80 -2.70
C TYR A 103 -16.97 9.34 -2.64
N THR A 104 -16.68 8.61 -3.72
CA THR A 104 -17.03 7.20 -3.88
C THR A 104 -15.80 6.37 -4.18
N VAL A 105 -15.45 5.41 -3.32
CA VAL A 105 -14.38 4.43 -3.59
C VAL A 105 -14.95 3.24 -4.34
N ILE A 106 -14.36 2.90 -5.48
CA ILE A 106 -14.67 1.70 -6.27
C ILE A 106 -13.67 0.61 -5.89
N LEU A 107 -14.16 -0.59 -5.58
CA LEU A 107 -13.33 -1.80 -5.48
C LEU A 107 -13.86 -2.85 -6.46
N SER A 108 -12.95 -3.43 -7.25
CA SER A 108 -13.18 -4.60 -8.11
C SER A 108 -14.60 -4.69 -8.69
N GLY A 109 -14.88 -3.88 -9.72
CA GLY A 109 -15.99 -4.13 -10.64
C GLY A 109 -17.41 -3.96 -10.09
N ASP A 110 -17.63 -3.07 -9.10
CA ASP A 110 -18.87 -2.27 -8.92
C ASP A 110 -19.18 -1.89 -7.44
N LEU A 111 -18.27 -2.15 -6.49
CA LEU A 111 -18.53 -1.79 -5.10
C LEU A 111 -18.26 -0.30 -4.85
N HIS A 112 -19.32 0.48 -4.67
CA HIS A 112 -19.26 1.93 -4.42
C HIS A 112 -19.47 2.24 -2.92
N HIS A 113 -18.44 2.76 -2.25
CA HIS A 113 -18.56 3.26 -0.88
C HIS A 113 -18.70 4.77 -0.89
N LYS A 114 -19.85 5.32 -0.49
CA LYS A 114 -19.93 6.74 -0.09
C LYS A 114 -19.20 6.86 1.23
N VAL A 115 -18.31 7.82 1.30
CA VAL A 115 -17.46 7.91 2.47
C VAL A 115 -17.54 9.28 3.18
N GLY A 116 -17.94 10.36 2.49
CA GLY A 116 -18.16 11.65 3.13
C GLY A 116 -18.40 12.81 2.17
N GLU A 117 -18.54 14.01 2.75
CA GLU A 117 -18.80 15.27 2.06
C GLU A 117 -17.73 16.30 2.46
N ALA A 118 -17.33 17.18 1.53
CA ALA A 118 -16.30 18.20 1.76
C ALA A 118 -16.72 19.54 1.14
N GLN A 119 -16.15 20.65 1.62
CA GLN A 119 -16.45 21.97 1.05
C GLN A 119 -15.41 22.38 0.02
N THR A 120 -14.17 21.88 0.16
CA THR A 120 -13.07 22.14 -0.77
C THR A 120 -12.53 20.86 -1.41
N LEU A 121 -11.83 21.00 -2.53
CA LEU A 121 -11.15 19.89 -3.20
C LEU A 121 -10.03 19.29 -2.32
N ALA A 122 -9.33 20.14 -1.56
CA ALA A 122 -8.25 19.71 -0.69
C ALA A 122 -8.77 18.85 0.47
N GLU A 123 -9.91 19.24 1.06
CA GLU A 123 -10.59 18.43 2.08
C GLU A 123 -11.10 17.11 1.49
N ALA A 124 -11.73 17.15 0.30
CA ALA A 124 -12.16 15.93 -0.38
C ALA A 124 -10.99 14.97 -0.63
N LYS A 125 -9.80 15.51 -0.98
CA LYS A 125 -8.57 14.73 -1.15
C LYS A 125 -8.12 14.07 0.14
N ALA A 126 -7.95 14.86 1.19
CA ALA A 126 -7.47 14.34 2.47
C ALA A 126 -8.41 13.24 2.98
N LEU A 127 -9.72 13.46 2.87
CA LEU A 127 -10.74 12.52 3.30
C LEU A 127 -10.67 11.20 2.49
N ALA A 128 -10.50 11.29 1.16
CA ALA A 128 -10.33 10.13 0.30
C ALA A 128 -9.04 9.35 0.57
N GLU A 129 -7.91 10.05 0.74
CA GLU A 129 -6.62 9.44 1.10
C GLU A 129 -6.68 8.75 2.46
N THR A 130 -7.26 9.40 3.48
CA THR A 130 -7.42 8.79 4.81
C THR A 130 -8.24 7.51 4.72
N HIS A 131 -9.40 7.54 4.07
CA HIS A 131 -10.24 6.35 3.97
C HIS A 131 -9.58 5.23 3.18
N LEU A 132 -8.90 5.56 2.08
CA LEU A 132 -8.15 4.58 1.29
C LEU A 132 -7.10 3.89 2.16
N ASN A 133 -6.29 4.66 2.87
CA ASN A 133 -5.25 4.12 3.73
C ASN A 133 -5.84 3.27 4.88
N GLU A 134 -6.97 3.66 5.46
CA GLU A 134 -7.68 2.83 6.45
C GLU A 134 -8.23 1.52 5.87
N MET A 135 -8.68 1.53 4.62
CA MET A 135 -9.12 0.31 3.92
C MET A 135 -7.95 -0.63 3.66
N VAL A 136 -6.82 -0.09 3.19
CA VAL A 136 -5.59 -0.84 3.01
C VAL A 136 -5.13 -1.41 4.35
N ASP A 137 -5.01 -0.60 5.40
CA ASP A 137 -4.62 -1.04 6.74
C ASP A 137 -5.51 -2.19 7.26
N ARG A 138 -6.83 -2.11 7.05
CA ARG A 138 -7.76 -3.17 7.44
C ARG A 138 -7.56 -4.45 6.62
N PHE A 139 -7.34 -4.32 5.31
CA PHE A 139 -7.06 -5.44 4.43
C PHE A 139 -5.76 -6.14 4.83
N LEU A 140 -4.67 -5.40 5.01
CA LEU A 140 -3.38 -5.91 5.48
C LEU A 140 -3.50 -6.66 6.81
N LYS A 141 -4.21 -6.07 7.79
CA LYS A 141 -4.46 -6.71 9.09
C LYS A 141 -5.32 -7.98 8.98
N GLY A 142 -6.22 -8.04 8.00
CA GLY A 142 -7.09 -9.20 7.78
C GLY A 142 -6.34 -10.41 7.24
N ILE A 143 -5.24 -10.18 6.54
CA ILE A 143 -4.43 -11.21 5.86
C ILE A 143 -3.31 -11.74 6.78
N SER A 144 -2.86 -10.94 7.76
CA SER A 144 -1.85 -11.31 8.75
C SER A 144 -2.34 -12.33 9.82
N LYS A 145 -3.36 -13.15 9.52
CA LYS A 145 -3.95 -14.15 10.43
C LYS A 145 -3.80 -15.57 9.94
#